data_AF-A0A3D2HXH8-F1
#
_entry.id   AF-A0A3D2HXH8-F1
#
_cell.length_a   1.000
_cell.length_b   1.000
_cell.length_c   1.000
_cell.angle_alpha   90.00
_cell.angle_beta   90.00
_cell.angle_gamma   90.00
#
_symmetry.space_group_name_H-M   'P 1'
#
loop_
_entity.id
_entity.type
_entity.pdbx_description
1 polymer ?
#
loop_
_entity_poly.entity_id
_entity_poly.type
_entity_poly.pdbx_seq_one_letter_code
_entity_poly.pdbx_strand_id
1 'polypeptide(L)'
;MKKKTANLLMVLAIVIIVAGGVLLAFALREQAGDNLGSAYRIAAIPDNFVSGGGDRTCTITIVCPTIFDNLDSLNEEKAPFVPKDGTILPATKVSFTEGETVFDVLKRVCDAAQLQIEYSYTPLYESYYIEGINHLYEFDCGPESGWMYKVNGWFPNYG
;
A
#
# COMPACT_ATOMS: atom_id res chain seq x y z
N MET A 1 -20.22 26.94 47.52
CA MET A 1 -19.64 25.57 47.42
C MET A 1 -20.11 24.80 46.18
N LYS A 2 -21.41 24.80 45.81
CA LYS A 2 -21.97 24.03 44.67
C LYS A 2 -21.33 24.27 43.27
N LYS A 3 -20.92 25.50 42.94
CA LYS A 3 -20.33 25.83 41.62
C LYS A 3 -18.90 25.27 41.44
N LYS A 4 -18.12 25.21 42.52
CA LYS A 4 -16.74 24.73 42.50
C LYS A 4 -16.68 23.20 42.37
N THR A 5 -17.63 22.50 43.00
CA THR A 5 -17.80 21.04 42.86
C THR A 5 -18.33 20.65 41.48
N ALA A 6 -19.25 21.42 40.89
CA ALA A 6 -19.75 21.17 39.53
C ALA A 6 -18.63 21.34 38.47
N ASN A 7 -17.81 22.39 38.59
CA ASN A 7 -16.67 22.58 37.70
C ASN A 7 -15.61 21.47 37.85
N LEU A 8 -15.35 21.01 39.08
CA LEU A 8 -14.42 19.92 39.33
C LEU A 8 -14.90 18.60 38.71
N LEU A 9 -16.19 18.26 38.86
CA LEU A 9 -16.79 17.08 38.25
C LEU A 9 -16.77 17.14 36.72
N MET A 10 -17.03 18.31 36.15
CA MET A 10 -16.97 18.52 34.69
C MET A 10 -15.55 18.34 34.15
N VAL A 11 -14.53 18.87 34.84
CA VAL A 11 -13.12 18.69 34.44
C VAL A 11 -12.71 17.22 34.55
N LEU A 12 -13.09 16.52 35.62
CA LEU A 12 -12.83 15.09 35.76
C LEU A 12 -13.49 14.26 34.66
N ALA A 13 -14.73 14.59 34.28
CA ALA A 13 -15.42 13.91 33.19
C ALA A 13 -14.69 14.09 31.85
N ILE A 14 -14.22 15.30 31.54
CA ILE A 14 -13.44 15.58 30.32
C ILE A 14 -12.13 14.79 30.32
N VAL A 15 -11.39 14.78 31.44
CA VAL A 15 -10.12 14.04 31.54
C VAL A 15 -10.34 12.54 31.35
N ILE A 16 -11.42 11.97 31.88
CA ILE A 16 -11.75 10.55 31.70
C ILE A 16 -12.10 10.25 30.23
N ILE A 17 -12.88 11.12 29.57
CA ILE A 17 -13.22 10.94 28.15
C ILE A 17 -11.96 11.01 27.27
N VAL A 18 -11.09 12.00 27.51
CA VAL A 18 -9.83 12.14 26.77
C VAL A 18 -8.91 10.94 27.02
N ALA A 19 -8.70 10.53 28.28
CA ALA A 19 -7.87 9.39 28.60
C ALA A 19 -8.43 8.08 28.02
N GLY A 20 -9.75 7.89 28.08
CA GLY A 20 -10.43 6.73 27.48
C GLY A 20 -10.28 6.70 25.96
N GLY A 21 -10.43 7.85 25.28
CA GLY A 21 -10.23 7.95 23.83
C GLY A 21 -8.79 7.64 23.41
N VAL A 22 -7.80 8.14 24.16
CA VAL A 22 -6.37 7.86 23.91
C VAL A 22 -6.05 6.38 24.13
N LEU A 23 -6.58 5.75 25.18
CA LEU A 23 -6.39 4.32 25.44
C LEU A 23 -7.02 3.45 24.35
N LEU A 24 -8.21 3.80 23.87
CA LEU A 24 -8.86 3.08 22.78
C LEU A 24 -8.06 3.20 21.48
N ALA A 25 -7.61 4.40 21.12
CA ALA A 25 -6.78 4.60 19.92
C ALA A 25 -5.45 3.81 19.99
N PHE A 26 -4.83 3.76 21.17
CA PHE A 26 -3.63 2.95 21.38
C PHE A 26 -3.90 1.46 21.20
N ALA A 27 -4.99 0.94 21.77
CA ALA A 27 -5.36 -0.48 21.63
C ALA A 27 -5.70 -0.86 20.18
N LEU A 28 -6.41 0.01 19.44
CA LEU A 28 -6.69 -0.19 18.02
C LEU A 28 -5.40 -0.21 17.19
N ARG A 29 -4.45 0.67 17.49
CA ARG A 29 -3.14 0.71 16.83
C ARG A 29 -2.31 -0.56 17.07
N GLU A 30 -2.33 -1.10 18.29
CA GLU A 30 -1.67 -2.36 18.62
C GLU A 30 -2.29 -3.52 17.82
N GLN A 31 -3.62 -3.60 17.77
CA GLN A 31 -4.33 -4.60 16.97
C GLN A 31 -4.05 -4.48 15.46
N ALA A 32 -4.00 -3.26 14.91
CA ALA A 32 -3.65 -3.05 13.51
C ALA A 32 -2.22 -3.51 13.20
N GLY A 33 -1.27 -3.23 14.10
CA GLY A 33 0.13 -3.67 13.99
C GLY A 33 0.28 -5.19 14.02
N ASP A 34 -0.43 -5.87 14.92
CA ASP A 34 -0.44 -7.33 15.03
C ASP A 34 -1.02 -8.01 13.78
N ASN A 35 -1.96 -7.35 13.11
CA ASN A 35 -2.66 -7.87 11.95
C ASN A 35 -1.94 -7.60 10.61
N LEU A 36 -0.84 -6.84 10.60
CA LEU A 36 -0.12 -6.52 9.36
C LEU A 36 0.29 -7.78 8.61
N GLY A 37 -0.12 -7.85 7.34
CA GLY A 37 0.26 -8.91 6.41
C GLY A 37 -0.40 -10.26 6.68
N SER A 38 -1.36 -10.35 7.61
CA SER A 38 -2.06 -11.60 7.93
C SER A 38 -2.84 -12.19 6.75
N ALA A 39 -3.27 -11.33 5.82
CA ALA A 39 -3.94 -11.67 4.56
C ALA A 39 -3.09 -11.31 3.34
N TYR A 40 -1.80 -11.00 3.50
CA TYR A 40 -0.89 -10.84 2.36
C TYR A 40 -0.42 -12.21 1.87
N ARG A 41 -0.57 -12.46 0.56
CA ARG A 41 -0.12 -13.68 -0.09
C ARG A 41 0.15 -13.42 -1.57
N ILE A 42 1.27 -13.96 -2.06
CA ILE A 42 1.59 -14.06 -3.49
C ILE A 42 2.02 -15.49 -3.80
N ALA A 43 1.81 -15.93 -5.03
CA ALA A 43 2.42 -17.14 -5.54
C ALA A 43 3.94 -16.94 -5.68
N ALA A 44 4.72 -17.95 -5.28
CA ALA A 44 6.16 -17.92 -5.44
C ALA A 44 6.52 -17.93 -6.94
N ILE A 45 7.38 -17.01 -7.35
CA ILE A 45 7.96 -16.99 -8.70
C ILE A 45 9.27 -17.79 -8.66
N PRO A 46 9.39 -18.91 -9.40
CA PRO A 46 10.63 -19.67 -9.47
C PRO A 46 11.81 -18.77 -9.87
N ASP A 47 12.90 -18.87 -9.12
CA ASP A 47 14.13 -18.07 -9.31
C ASP A 47 13.92 -16.55 -9.35
N ASN A 48 12.77 -16.05 -8.90
CA ASN A 48 12.31 -14.66 -9.10
C ASN A 48 12.50 -14.21 -10.56
N PHE A 49 12.22 -15.10 -11.53
CA PHE A 49 12.35 -14.81 -12.95
C PHE A 49 11.05 -15.07 -13.70
N VAL A 50 10.63 -14.09 -14.52
CA VAL A 50 9.47 -14.19 -15.40
C VAL A 50 9.88 -14.01 -16.86
N SER A 51 9.57 -15.01 -17.69
CA SER A 51 9.84 -14.94 -19.13
C SER A 51 8.78 -14.10 -19.84
N GLY A 52 9.21 -13.24 -20.77
CA GLY A 52 8.36 -12.38 -21.60
C GLY A 52 8.74 -12.46 -23.08
N GLY A 53 9.48 -13.50 -23.49
CA GLY A 53 9.72 -13.83 -24.89
C GLY A 53 10.85 -13.08 -25.59
N GLY A 54 11.48 -12.09 -24.95
CA GLY A 54 12.62 -11.33 -25.49
C GLY A 54 13.96 -11.64 -24.83
N ASP A 55 15.04 -11.04 -25.36
CA ASP A 55 16.42 -11.17 -24.87
C ASP A 55 16.84 -10.04 -23.91
N ARG A 56 16.09 -8.94 -23.87
CA ARG A 56 16.29 -7.83 -22.94
C ARG A 56 15.71 -8.18 -21.58
N THR A 57 16.30 -7.65 -20.52
CA THR A 57 15.82 -7.90 -19.15
C THR A 57 15.79 -6.63 -18.32
N CYS A 58 14.80 -6.55 -17.43
CA CYS A 58 14.71 -5.55 -16.37
C CYS A 58 14.47 -6.25 -15.04
N THR A 59 14.51 -5.50 -13.94
CA THR A 59 14.10 -5.97 -12.62
C THR A 59 12.99 -5.07 -12.13
N ILE A 60 11.89 -5.66 -11.68
CA ILE A 60 10.75 -4.97 -11.10
C ILE A 60 10.61 -5.37 -9.63
N THR A 61 10.14 -4.43 -8.82
CA THR A 61 9.86 -4.61 -7.39
C THR A 61 8.65 -3.76 -7.07
N ILE A 62 7.75 -4.27 -6.24
CA ILE A 62 6.55 -3.53 -5.79
C ILE A 62 6.66 -3.39 -4.28
N VAL A 63 6.63 -2.15 -3.80
CA VAL A 63 6.84 -1.83 -2.39
C VAL A 63 5.86 -0.75 -1.94
N CYS A 64 5.49 -0.77 -0.66
CA CYS A 64 4.61 0.18 0.00
C CYS A 64 5.18 0.74 1.32
N PRO A 65 6.49 1.06 1.41
CA PRO A 65 7.13 1.39 2.68
C PRO A 65 6.59 2.69 3.29
N THR A 66 6.08 3.60 2.46
CA THR A 66 5.51 4.88 2.90
C THR A 66 4.23 4.72 3.72
N ILE A 67 3.57 3.55 3.69
CA ILE A 67 2.41 3.27 4.53
C ILE A 67 2.79 3.33 6.02
N PHE A 68 4.01 2.91 6.39
CA PHE A 68 4.42 2.88 7.79
C PHE A 68 4.52 4.28 8.42
N ASP A 69 4.80 5.29 7.61
CA ASP A 69 4.81 6.71 8.03
C ASP A 69 3.38 7.30 8.12
N ASN A 70 2.38 6.58 7.61
CA ASN A 70 1.00 7.05 7.45
C ASN A 70 -0.05 6.07 8.04
N LEU A 71 0.35 5.18 8.95
CA LEU A 71 -0.55 4.18 9.55
C LEU A 71 -1.77 4.80 10.24
N ASP A 72 -1.64 6.01 10.79
CA ASP A 72 -2.75 6.71 11.44
C ASP A 72 -3.85 7.12 10.45
N SER A 73 -3.55 7.16 9.14
CA SER A 73 -4.50 7.43 8.05
C SER A 73 -4.86 6.17 7.26
N LEU A 74 -4.28 5.01 7.60
CA LEU A 74 -4.57 3.76 6.94
C LEU A 74 -6.00 3.33 7.25
N ASN A 75 -6.79 3.00 6.22
CA ASN A 75 -8.05 2.29 6.43
C ASN A 75 -7.77 0.95 7.15
N GLU A 76 -8.27 0.78 8.37
CA GLU A 76 -7.96 -0.36 9.24
C GLU A 76 -8.24 -1.73 8.59
N GLU A 77 -9.25 -1.81 7.71
CA GLU A 77 -9.59 -3.03 6.96
C GLU A 77 -8.49 -3.47 5.99
N LYS A 78 -7.53 -2.58 5.70
CA LYS A 78 -6.41 -2.80 4.77
C LYS A 78 -5.16 -3.32 5.46
N ALA A 79 -5.04 -3.16 6.78
CA ALA A 79 -3.88 -3.63 7.55
C ALA A 79 -3.50 -5.11 7.26
N PRO A 80 -4.45 -6.07 7.14
CA PRO A 80 -4.16 -7.45 6.76
C PRO A 80 -3.35 -7.62 5.47
N PHE A 81 -3.44 -6.68 4.53
CA PHE A 81 -2.80 -6.77 3.23
C PHE A 81 -1.42 -6.09 3.18
N VAL A 82 -1.06 -5.28 4.17
CA VAL A 82 0.24 -4.58 4.21
C VAL A 82 1.35 -5.55 4.64
N PRO A 83 2.32 -5.93 3.78
CA PRO A 83 3.43 -6.78 4.19
C PRO A 83 4.23 -6.11 5.30
N LYS A 84 4.69 -6.87 6.30
CA LYS A 84 5.40 -6.33 7.48
C LYS A 84 6.70 -5.59 7.15
N ASP A 85 7.33 -5.93 6.03
CA ASP A 85 8.55 -5.29 5.52
C ASP A 85 8.27 -4.28 4.39
N GLY A 86 6.99 -4.05 4.06
CA GLY A 86 6.55 -3.18 2.98
C GLY A 86 6.82 -3.72 1.57
N THR A 87 7.31 -4.96 1.41
CA THR A 87 7.61 -5.55 0.10
C THR A 87 6.47 -6.45 -0.37
N ILE A 88 5.76 -6.02 -1.41
CA ILE A 88 4.63 -6.77 -2.02
C ILE A 88 5.12 -7.72 -3.10
N LEU A 89 6.11 -7.30 -3.90
CA LEU A 89 6.78 -8.16 -4.88
C LEU A 89 8.28 -7.96 -4.70
N PRO A 90 9.05 -9.01 -4.33
CA PRO A 90 10.50 -8.91 -4.24
C PRO A 90 11.11 -8.63 -5.61
N ALA A 91 12.40 -8.31 -5.63
CA ALA A 91 13.14 -8.07 -6.87
C ALA A 91 12.99 -9.26 -7.82
N THR A 92 12.20 -9.05 -8.89
CA THR A 92 11.85 -10.05 -9.88
C THR A 92 12.44 -9.65 -11.21
N LYS A 93 13.30 -10.49 -11.77
CA LYS A 93 13.86 -10.28 -13.09
C LYS A 93 12.84 -10.68 -14.16
N VAL A 94 12.70 -9.85 -15.17
CA VAL A 94 11.72 -10.07 -16.25
C VAL A 94 12.43 -9.90 -17.57
N SER A 95 12.29 -10.87 -18.46
CA SER A 95 12.66 -10.66 -19.87
C SER A 95 11.52 -10.00 -20.64
N PHE A 96 11.82 -9.15 -21.59
CA PHE A 96 10.83 -8.41 -22.39
C PHE A 96 11.35 -8.14 -23.80
N THR A 97 10.44 -7.84 -24.72
CA THR A 97 10.74 -7.47 -26.10
C THR A 97 10.73 -5.95 -26.27
N GLU A 98 11.51 -5.44 -27.22
CA GLU A 98 11.45 -4.03 -27.61
C GLU A 98 10.02 -3.61 -28.00
N GLY A 99 9.57 -2.48 -27.47
CA GLY A 99 8.22 -1.95 -27.68
C GLY A 99 7.22 -2.28 -26.58
N GLU A 100 7.53 -3.19 -25.66
CA GLU A 100 6.70 -3.41 -24.46
C GLU A 100 6.72 -2.20 -23.52
N THR A 101 5.55 -1.91 -22.94
CA THR A 101 5.39 -0.86 -21.93
C THR A 101 5.77 -1.37 -20.53
N VAL A 102 5.99 -0.45 -19.59
CA VAL A 102 6.15 -0.81 -18.17
C VAL A 102 4.88 -1.49 -17.65
N PHE A 103 3.72 -1.09 -18.14
CA PHE A 103 2.44 -1.70 -17.79
C PHE A 103 2.37 -3.18 -18.22
N ASP A 104 2.83 -3.52 -19.43
CA ASP A 104 2.87 -4.92 -19.90
C ASP A 104 3.74 -5.80 -18.99
N VAL A 105 4.91 -5.27 -18.60
CA VAL A 105 5.83 -5.94 -17.68
C VAL A 105 5.20 -6.09 -16.29
N LEU A 106 4.57 -5.04 -15.76
CA LEU A 106 3.87 -5.04 -14.47
C LEU A 106 2.75 -6.09 -14.46
N LYS A 107 1.87 -6.06 -15.46
CA LYS A 107 0.76 -7.01 -15.55
C LYS A 107 1.26 -8.45 -15.57
N ARG A 108 2.30 -8.73 -16.36
CA ARG A 108 2.90 -10.07 -16.47
C ARG A 108 3.44 -10.59 -15.13
N VAL A 109 4.17 -9.76 -14.38
CA VAL A 109 4.69 -10.22 -13.08
C VAL A 109 3.61 -10.38 -12.03
N CYS A 110 2.58 -9.52 -12.07
CA CYS A 110 1.45 -9.64 -11.16
C CYS A 110 0.64 -10.91 -11.47
N ASP A 111 0.38 -11.21 -12.74
CA ASP A 111 -0.27 -12.45 -13.16
C ASP A 111 0.54 -13.69 -12.69
N ALA A 112 1.86 -13.68 -12.87
CA ALA A 112 2.74 -14.77 -12.43
C ALA A 112 2.76 -14.95 -10.91
N ALA A 113 2.66 -13.85 -10.16
CA ALA A 113 2.61 -13.84 -8.70
C ALA A 113 1.20 -14.06 -8.14
N GLN A 114 0.17 -14.22 -8.98
CA GLN A 114 -1.25 -14.18 -8.57
C GLN A 114 -1.57 -12.95 -7.70
N LEU A 115 -0.92 -11.83 -8.01
CA LEU A 115 -1.03 -10.57 -7.31
C LEU A 115 -2.13 -9.73 -7.93
N GLN A 116 -3.12 -9.35 -7.13
CA GLN A 116 -4.20 -8.48 -7.58
C GLN A 116 -3.66 -7.09 -7.93
N ILE A 117 -4.13 -6.57 -9.06
CA ILE A 117 -3.97 -5.18 -9.48
C ILE A 117 -5.30 -4.66 -10.03
N GLU A 118 -5.58 -3.39 -9.80
CA GLU A 118 -6.70 -2.65 -10.38
C GLU A 118 -6.17 -1.40 -11.09
N TYR A 119 -6.71 -1.14 -12.28
CA TYR A 119 -6.22 -0.10 -13.17
C TYR A 119 -7.29 0.31 -14.17
N SER A 120 -7.18 1.54 -14.67
CA SER A 120 -8.00 2.08 -15.75
C SER A 120 -7.14 2.63 -16.88
N TYR A 121 -7.65 2.56 -18.11
CA TYR A 121 -7.01 3.17 -19.27
C TYR A 121 -7.57 4.58 -19.46
N THR A 122 -6.69 5.56 -19.59
CA THR A 122 -7.09 6.96 -19.85
C THR A 122 -6.77 7.32 -21.30
N PRO A 123 -7.76 7.36 -22.22
CA PRO A 123 -7.51 7.58 -23.64
C PRO A 123 -6.80 8.90 -23.96
N LEU A 124 -7.04 9.94 -23.17
CA LEU A 124 -6.42 11.26 -23.36
C LEU A 124 -4.89 11.21 -23.21
N TYR A 125 -4.39 10.30 -22.38
CA TYR A 125 -2.96 10.16 -22.06
C TYR A 125 -2.33 8.91 -22.67
N GLU A 126 -3.14 8.09 -23.36
CA GLU A 126 -2.73 6.79 -23.91
C GLU A 126 -2.02 5.90 -22.87
N SER A 127 -2.41 6.03 -21.60
CA SER A 127 -1.69 5.44 -20.47
C SER A 127 -2.62 4.72 -19.50
N TYR A 128 -2.05 3.80 -18.73
CA TYR A 128 -2.74 3.10 -17.64
C TYR A 128 -2.49 3.80 -16.31
N TYR A 129 -3.57 4.05 -15.56
CA TYR A 129 -3.53 4.52 -14.18
C TYR A 129 -3.69 3.31 -13.24
N ILE A 130 -2.79 3.15 -12.27
CA ILE A 130 -2.85 2.06 -11.29
C ILE A 130 -3.61 2.55 -10.06
N GLU A 131 -4.81 2.01 -9.87
CA GLU A 131 -5.72 2.37 -8.80
C GLU A 131 -5.41 1.60 -7.52
N GLY A 132 -4.96 0.35 -7.65
CA GLY A 132 -4.61 -0.48 -6.50
C GLY A 132 -3.71 -1.66 -6.84
N ILE A 133 -2.91 -2.07 -5.85
CA ILE A 133 -2.10 -3.30 -5.90
C ILE A 133 -2.22 -4.00 -4.55
N ASN A 134 -2.43 -5.32 -4.55
CA ASN A 134 -2.57 -6.12 -3.32
C ASN A 134 -3.69 -5.63 -2.39
N HIS A 135 -4.83 -5.20 -2.95
CA HIS A 135 -5.95 -4.60 -2.22
C HIS A 135 -5.63 -3.30 -1.48
N LEU A 136 -4.46 -2.70 -1.73
CA LEU A 136 -4.06 -1.38 -1.25
C LEU A 136 -4.26 -0.38 -2.39
N TYR A 137 -5.17 0.56 -2.19
CA TYR A 137 -5.65 1.48 -3.19
C TYR A 137 -5.10 2.89 -3.00
N GLU A 138 -5.23 3.71 -4.04
CA GLU A 138 -5.24 5.15 -3.85
C GLU A 138 -6.22 5.54 -2.73
N PHE A 139 -5.86 6.59 -2.01
CA PHE A 139 -6.63 7.12 -0.88
C PHE A 139 -6.68 6.28 0.40
N ASP A 140 -6.21 5.04 0.40
CA ASP A 140 -6.19 4.19 1.61
C ASP A 140 -5.30 4.74 2.74
N CYS A 141 -4.38 5.66 2.43
CA CYS A 141 -3.55 6.39 3.40
C CYS A 141 -3.73 7.92 3.30
N GLY A 142 -4.93 8.38 2.89
CA GLY A 142 -5.26 9.80 2.73
C GLY A 142 -5.25 10.28 1.26
N PRO A 143 -5.77 11.50 0.98
CA PRO A 143 -6.13 11.94 -0.37
C PRO A 143 -4.97 12.08 -1.38
N GLU A 144 -3.72 12.11 -0.90
CA GLU A 144 -2.52 12.16 -1.74
C GLU A 144 -1.83 10.80 -1.89
N SER A 145 -2.38 9.75 -1.27
CA SER A 145 -1.83 8.40 -1.39
C SER A 145 -2.23 7.74 -2.71
N GLY A 146 -1.27 7.07 -3.33
CA GLY A 146 -1.44 6.38 -4.61
C GLY A 146 -0.17 5.67 -5.05
N TRP A 147 -0.21 5.05 -6.23
CA TRP A 147 0.89 4.28 -6.79
C TRP A 147 1.77 5.13 -7.70
N MET A 148 3.08 5.10 -7.46
CA MET A 148 4.08 5.74 -8.30
C MET A 148 5.05 4.71 -8.85
N TYR A 149 5.51 4.91 -10.09
CA TYR A 149 6.52 4.07 -10.69
C TYR A 149 7.80 4.86 -11.00
N LYS A 150 8.93 4.18 -10.86
CA LYS A 150 10.26 4.75 -11.13
C LYS A 150 11.07 3.81 -12.00
N VAL A 151 11.81 4.37 -12.94
CA VAL A 151 12.76 3.65 -13.80
C VAL A 151 14.15 4.14 -13.47
N ASN A 152 14.99 3.25 -12.93
CA ASN A 152 16.38 3.56 -12.56
C ASN A 152 16.52 4.80 -11.65
N GLY A 153 15.59 4.97 -10.71
CA GLY A 153 15.57 6.08 -9.75
C GLY A 153 14.90 7.36 -10.24
N TRP A 154 14.45 7.42 -11.50
CA TRP A 154 13.72 8.55 -12.06
C TRP A 154 12.22 8.25 -12.13
N PHE A 155 11.38 9.23 -11.77
CA PHE A 155 9.93 9.15 -11.92
C PHE A 155 9.51 9.68 -13.28
N PRO A 156 9.02 8.83 -14.19
CA PRO A 156 8.62 9.30 -15.51
C PRO A 156 7.35 10.14 -15.47
N ASN A 157 7.17 10.98 -16.49
CA ASN A 157 6.01 11.85 -16.68
C ASN A 157 5.07 11.36 -17.80
N TYR A 158 5.11 10.06 -18.07
CA TYR A 158 4.22 9.32 -18.98
C TYR A 158 3.81 8.03 -18.26
N GLY A 159 2.96 7.21 -18.88
CA GLY A 159 2.58 5.89 -18.37
C GLY A 159 2.56 4.85 -19.46
#